data_AF-A0AAJ0HXT8-F1
#
_entry.id   AF-A0AAJ0HXT8-F1
#
_cell.length_a   1.000
_cell.length_b   1.000
_cell.length_c   1.000
_cell.angle_alpha   90.00
_cell.angle_beta   90.00
_cell.angle_gamma   90.00
#
_symmetry.space_group_name_H-M   'P 1'
#
loop_
_entity.id
_entity.type
_entity.pdbx_description
1 polymer ?
#
loop_
_entity_poly.entity_id
_entity_poly.type
_entity_poly.pdbx_seq_one_letter_code
_entity_poly.pdbx_strand_id
1 'polypeptide(L)'
;MLRRFMVKNIDPIVLPGKYRSHMQSFYGSDVVTKNLPTTEQLQQGCASGENPNDLSVYWAPTLYHVAGDNYTEVNPVMFSTYYENIDKAEVPFPRDFYAVAGNASAKGQADVDESLTGITWWCENGPEDRQSRPRASLPRVTCSTHIQAILRFPDCVDPSDIKRYGYAAANGGRCAGGMKRMPQLRFSIRYDVRGILPKGWTGIGEGACLHGDFINGWFDDAQTNLLKATDRRKWMRIDGARGEGKAGSVCQAKDADPSNEWDRGLC
;
A
#
# COMPACT_ATOMS: atom_id res chain seq x y z
N MET A 1 9.53 8.87 -0.24
CA MET A 1 9.09 8.09 -1.41
C MET A 1 9.62 6.68 -1.26
N LEU A 2 8.84 5.68 -1.63
CA LEU A 2 9.29 4.28 -1.62
C LEU A 2 9.73 3.90 -3.04
N ARG A 3 10.89 3.22 -3.15
CA ARG A 3 11.37 2.67 -4.43
C ARG A 3 10.92 1.21 -4.54
N ARG A 4 10.39 0.81 -5.69
CA ARG A 4 10.04 -0.59 -5.92
C ARG A 4 11.32 -1.42 -6.01
N PHE A 5 11.37 -2.56 -5.32
CA PHE A 5 12.54 -3.45 -5.37
C PHE A 5 12.23 -4.85 -5.91
N MET A 6 10.95 -5.25 -5.95
CA MET A 6 10.52 -6.57 -6.39
C MET A 6 9.13 -6.51 -7.03
N VAL A 7 8.91 -7.31 -8.07
CA VAL A 7 7.63 -7.54 -8.73
C VAL A 7 7.42 -9.05 -8.76
N LYS A 8 6.42 -9.57 -8.03
CA LYS A 8 6.36 -11.02 -7.78
C LYS A 8 4.97 -11.52 -7.47
N ASN A 9 4.71 -12.79 -7.76
CA ASN A 9 3.42 -13.46 -7.63
C ASN A 9 3.23 -14.17 -6.27
N ILE A 10 3.73 -13.56 -5.21
CA ILE A 10 3.60 -14.04 -3.83
C ILE A 10 2.64 -13.14 -3.07
N ASP A 11 1.95 -13.67 -2.06
CA ASP A 11 1.20 -12.87 -1.10
C ASP A 11 1.36 -13.51 0.29
N PRO A 12 2.25 -12.98 1.15
CA PRO A 12 2.58 -13.62 2.42
C PRO A 12 1.42 -13.59 3.43
N ILE A 13 0.45 -12.69 3.27
CA ILE A 13 -0.70 -12.57 4.16
C ILE A 13 -1.83 -13.51 3.70
N VAL A 14 -2.17 -13.45 2.41
CA VAL A 14 -3.34 -14.15 1.85
C VAL A 14 -3.00 -15.59 1.44
N LEU A 15 -1.80 -15.82 0.88
CA LEU A 15 -1.35 -17.12 0.36
C LEU A 15 0.05 -17.50 0.88
N PRO A 16 0.24 -17.60 2.21
CA PRO A 16 1.55 -17.88 2.79
C PRO A 16 2.15 -19.18 2.23
N GLY A 17 3.43 -19.11 1.85
CA GLY A 17 4.21 -20.24 1.36
C GLY A 17 4.07 -20.55 -0.14
N LYS A 18 3.30 -19.76 -0.91
CA LYS A 18 2.92 -20.08 -2.30
C LYS A 18 3.32 -19.00 -3.30
N TYR A 19 3.70 -19.42 -4.52
CA TYR A 19 3.79 -18.57 -5.72
C TYR A 19 2.52 -18.76 -6.55
N ARG A 20 1.38 -18.30 -6.02
CA ARG A 20 0.07 -18.47 -6.67
C ARG A 20 -0.79 -17.20 -6.59
N SER A 21 -0.21 -16.08 -6.16
CA SER A 21 -0.90 -14.79 -6.22
C SER A 21 -0.87 -14.23 -7.64
N HIS A 22 -1.57 -13.13 -7.88
CA HIS A 22 -1.31 -12.26 -9.03
C HIS A 22 -0.01 -11.47 -8.79
N MET A 23 0.48 -10.79 -9.82
CA MET A 23 1.71 -10.01 -9.71
C MET A 23 1.54 -8.78 -8.81
N GLN A 24 2.38 -8.66 -7.79
CA GLN A 24 2.38 -7.55 -6.84
C GLN A 24 3.70 -6.78 -6.90
N SER A 25 3.64 -5.47 -6.71
CA SER A 25 4.80 -4.58 -6.66
C SER A 25 5.16 -4.30 -5.20
N PHE A 26 6.36 -4.68 -4.78
CA PHE A 26 6.83 -4.63 -3.40
C PHE A 26 7.76 -3.45 -3.11
N TYR A 27 7.60 -2.90 -1.92
CA TYR A 27 8.29 -1.74 -1.36
C TYR A 27 8.59 -1.99 0.12
N GLY A 28 9.64 -1.37 0.66
CA GLY A 28 10.01 -1.51 2.07
C GLY A 28 11.16 -2.50 2.29
N SER A 29 11.08 -3.31 3.34
CA SER A 29 12.13 -4.28 3.67
C SER A 29 12.19 -5.45 2.68
N ASP A 30 13.42 -5.81 2.32
CA ASP A 30 13.72 -6.73 1.23
C ASP A 30 13.79 -8.21 1.63
N VAL A 31 13.69 -8.51 2.92
CA VAL A 31 13.64 -9.88 3.44
C VAL A 31 12.30 -10.58 3.22
N VAL A 32 11.29 -9.85 2.72
CA VAL A 32 9.99 -10.42 2.40
C VAL A 32 10.16 -11.50 1.33
N THR A 33 9.57 -12.66 1.60
CA THR A 33 9.44 -13.78 0.66
C THR A 33 8.00 -14.26 0.69
N LYS A 34 7.67 -15.39 0.05
CA LYS A 34 6.33 -15.98 0.11
C LYS A 34 5.82 -16.31 1.53
N ASN A 35 6.71 -16.39 2.53
CA ASN A 35 6.35 -16.71 3.90
C ASN A 35 6.10 -15.40 4.68
N LEU A 36 5.09 -15.38 5.54
CA LEU A 36 4.78 -14.22 6.38
C LEU A 36 5.95 -13.93 7.35
N PRO A 37 6.68 -12.81 7.20
CA PRO A 37 7.74 -12.44 8.12
C PRO A 37 7.20 -11.86 9.43
N THR A 38 7.99 -11.96 10.50
CA THR A 38 7.79 -11.18 11.73
C THR A 38 8.33 -9.76 11.57
N THR A 39 7.90 -8.84 12.43
CA THR A 39 8.49 -7.49 12.53
C THR A 39 10.01 -7.58 12.75
N GLU A 40 10.47 -8.55 13.55
CA GLU A 40 11.91 -8.74 13.80
C GLU A 40 12.69 -9.08 12.55
N GLN A 41 12.15 -9.99 11.73
CA GLN A 41 12.79 -10.41 10.50
C GLN A 41 12.87 -9.23 9.53
N LEU A 42 11.77 -8.50 9.36
CA LEU A 42 11.74 -7.28 8.55
C LEU A 42 12.81 -6.27 8.98
N GLN A 43 13.00 -6.09 10.28
CA GLN A 43 13.98 -5.18 10.87
C GLN A 43 15.45 -5.57 10.63
N GLN A 44 15.74 -6.77 10.13
CA GLN A 44 17.09 -7.19 9.70
C GLN A 44 17.39 -6.90 8.22
N GLY A 45 16.39 -6.44 7.47
CA GLY A 45 16.50 -6.22 6.03
C GLY A 45 17.03 -4.85 5.61
N CYS A 46 17.03 -4.64 4.31
CA CYS A 46 17.26 -3.36 3.66
C CYS A 46 15.94 -2.71 3.26
N ALA A 47 15.70 -1.49 3.75
CA ALA A 47 14.53 -0.72 3.34
C ALA A 47 14.73 -0.12 1.93
N SER A 48 13.67 -0.09 1.12
CA SER A 48 13.63 0.67 -0.13
C SER A 48 13.12 2.11 0.04
N GLY A 49 12.76 2.50 1.26
CA GLY A 49 12.23 3.81 1.64
C GLY A 49 13.28 4.83 2.10
N GLU A 50 12.78 6.01 2.50
CA GLU A 50 13.60 7.14 2.94
C GLU A 50 13.80 7.23 4.47
N ASN A 51 12.95 6.56 5.24
CA ASN A 51 13.07 6.55 6.71
C ASN A 51 13.81 5.29 7.14
N PRO A 52 15.03 5.39 7.70
CA PRO A 52 15.79 4.22 8.14
C PRO A 52 15.16 3.50 9.35
N ASN A 53 14.12 4.10 9.96
CA ASN A 53 13.40 3.51 11.08
C ASN A 53 12.12 2.76 10.65
N ASP A 54 11.81 2.72 9.35
CA ASP A 54 10.66 2.03 8.78
C ASP A 54 11.11 0.88 7.89
N LEU A 55 11.16 -0.33 8.46
CA LEU A 55 11.47 -1.56 7.75
C LEU A 55 10.18 -2.34 7.45
N SER A 56 9.03 -1.68 7.48
CA SER A 56 7.78 -2.31 7.05
C SER A 56 7.86 -2.72 5.59
N VAL A 57 7.00 -3.65 5.18
CA VAL A 57 6.82 -4.00 3.78
C VAL A 57 5.41 -3.62 3.33
N TYR A 58 5.35 -3.08 2.12
CA TYR A 58 4.14 -2.59 1.48
C TYR A 58 4.06 -3.16 0.08
N TRP A 59 2.89 -3.63 -0.32
CA TRP A 59 2.68 -4.03 -1.71
C TRP A 59 1.25 -3.77 -2.17
N ALA A 60 1.10 -3.67 -3.48
CA ALA A 60 -0.17 -3.55 -4.17
C ALA A 60 -0.08 -4.32 -5.50
N PRO A 61 -1.21 -4.68 -6.13
CA PRO A 61 -1.21 -5.26 -7.47
C PRO A 61 -0.37 -4.43 -8.45
N THR A 62 0.42 -5.13 -9.27
CA THR A 62 1.16 -4.51 -10.36
C THR A 62 0.18 -4.20 -11.47
N LEU A 63 0.11 -2.93 -11.88
CA LEU A 63 -0.74 -2.50 -12.98
C LEU A 63 -0.13 -2.97 -14.31
N TYR A 64 -0.96 -3.57 -15.16
CA TYR A 64 -0.57 -3.94 -16.53
C TYR A 64 -1.52 -3.30 -17.54
N HIS A 65 -0.97 -2.89 -18.67
CA HIS A 65 -1.73 -2.70 -19.89
C HIS A 65 -1.78 -4.03 -20.64
N VAL A 66 -3.00 -4.47 -20.98
CA VAL A 66 -3.25 -5.75 -21.66
C VAL A 66 -3.74 -5.48 -23.08
N ALA A 67 -3.04 -6.05 -24.06
CA ALA A 67 -3.42 -5.98 -25.48
C ALA A 67 -3.34 -7.39 -26.09
N GLY A 68 -4.47 -8.10 -26.13
CA GLY A 68 -4.48 -9.54 -26.42
C GLY A 68 -3.69 -10.31 -25.36
N ASP A 69 -2.75 -11.14 -25.79
CA ASP A 69 -1.85 -11.90 -24.90
C ASP A 69 -0.60 -11.10 -24.46
N ASN A 70 -0.49 -9.82 -24.85
CA ASN A 70 0.63 -8.98 -24.47
C ASN A 70 0.34 -8.19 -23.19
N TYR A 71 1.24 -8.31 -22.22
CA TYR A 71 1.17 -7.65 -20.91
C TYR A 71 2.33 -6.67 -20.76
N THR A 72 2.04 -5.38 -20.82
CA THR A 72 3.02 -4.31 -20.58
C THR A 72 2.85 -3.81 -19.16
N GLU A 73 3.87 -3.98 -18.34
CA GLU A 73 3.87 -3.47 -16.97
C GLU A 73 3.81 -1.93 -16.95
N VAL A 74 2.96 -1.38 -16.08
CA VAL A 74 2.86 0.05 -15.81
C VAL A 74 3.42 0.32 -14.41
N ASN A 75 4.74 0.50 -14.33
CA ASN A 75 5.41 0.79 -13.07
C ASN A 75 4.94 2.15 -12.49
N PRO A 76 4.56 2.23 -11.20
CA PRO A 76 4.35 3.50 -10.54
C PRO A 76 5.57 4.42 -10.65
N VAL A 77 5.35 5.66 -11.07
CA VAL A 77 6.37 6.72 -10.97
C VAL A 77 6.52 7.23 -9.54
N MET A 78 5.50 7.00 -8.69
CA MET A 78 5.55 7.33 -7.27
C MET A 78 4.66 6.39 -6.45
N PHE A 79 5.25 5.80 -5.41
CA PHE A 79 4.52 5.13 -4.35
C PHE A 79 4.85 5.80 -3.02
N SER A 80 3.82 6.26 -2.32
CA SER A 80 3.94 6.96 -1.05
C SER A 80 2.95 6.42 -0.03
N THR A 81 3.45 6.20 1.18
CA THR A 81 2.65 5.90 2.37
C THR A 81 2.41 7.18 3.16
N TYR A 82 1.17 7.36 3.62
CA TYR A 82 0.79 8.44 4.53
C TYR A 82 0.17 7.83 5.78
N TYR A 83 0.48 8.39 6.93
CA TYR A 83 -0.11 8.03 8.21
C TYR A 83 -1.08 9.14 8.62
N GLU A 84 -2.37 8.82 8.60
CA GLU A 84 -3.48 9.74 8.86
C GLU A 84 -4.08 9.49 10.26
N ASN A 85 -4.89 10.42 10.77
CA ASN A 85 -5.57 10.31 12.06
C ASN A 85 -4.63 9.99 13.26
N ILE A 86 -3.36 10.41 13.18
CA ILE A 86 -2.36 10.17 14.24
C ILE A 86 -2.79 10.81 15.56
N ASP A 87 -3.42 11.98 15.51
CA ASP A 87 -3.99 12.70 16.65
C ASP A 87 -5.07 11.91 17.41
N LYS A 88 -5.61 10.86 16.79
CA LYS A 88 -6.63 9.97 17.35
C LYS A 88 -6.09 8.59 17.70
N ALA A 89 -4.84 8.29 17.35
CA ALA A 89 -4.23 7.00 17.61
C ALA A 89 -3.99 6.82 19.13
N GLU A 90 -4.39 5.68 19.65
CA GLU A 90 -4.18 5.28 21.05
C GLU A 90 -2.92 4.42 21.20
N VAL A 91 -2.54 3.71 20.14
CA VAL A 91 -1.40 2.78 20.12
C VAL A 91 -0.65 2.91 18.78
N PRO A 92 0.66 2.59 18.74
CA PRO A 92 1.38 2.41 17.48
C PRO A 92 0.87 1.14 16.77
N PHE A 93 1.38 0.85 15.57
CA PHE A 93 1.15 -0.48 14.97
C PHE A 93 1.78 -1.54 15.89
N PRO A 94 1.03 -2.56 16.35
CA PRO A 94 1.58 -3.62 17.16
C PRO A 94 2.71 -4.36 16.43
N ARG A 95 3.59 -5.00 17.20
CA ARG A 95 4.55 -5.96 16.64
C ARG A 95 3.79 -7.07 15.93
N ASP A 96 4.34 -7.53 14.81
CA ASP A 96 3.81 -8.55 13.91
C ASP A 96 2.45 -8.20 13.28
N PHE A 97 1.97 -6.96 13.45
CA PHE A 97 0.74 -6.50 12.84
C PHE A 97 0.86 -6.51 11.31
N TYR A 98 -0.18 -7.02 10.67
CA TYR A 98 -0.35 -6.95 9.22
C TYR A 98 -1.80 -6.64 8.90
N ALA A 99 -2.04 -6.05 7.73
CA ALA A 99 -3.39 -5.75 7.27
C ALA A 99 -3.48 -5.78 5.75
N VAL A 100 -4.67 -6.16 5.27
CA VAL A 100 -5.10 -6.04 3.88
C VAL A 100 -6.21 -5.00 3.78
N ALA A 101 -6.11 -4.11 2.79
CA ALA A 101 -7.10 -3.10 2.47
C ALA A 101 -7.65 -3.32 1.06
N GLY A 102 -8.93 -3.03 0.82
CA GLY A 102 -9.57 -3.27 -0.49
C GLY A 102 -10.06 -4.70 -0.65
N ASN A 103 -10.35 -5.09 -1.90
CA ASN A 103 -10.89 -6.40 -2.24
C ASN A 103 -10.20 -6.93 -3.52
N ALA A 104 -9.31 -7.91 -3.37
CA ALA A 104 -8.55 -8.49 -4.47
C ALA A 104 -9.43 -9.22 -5.51
N SER A 105 -10.65 -9.62 -5.15
CA SER A 105 -11.59 -10.30 -6.04
C SER A 105 -12.62 -9.36 -6.67
N ALA A 106 -12.55 -8.06 -6.40
CA ALA A 106 -13.53 -7.09 -6.91
C ALA A 106 -13.51 -7.00 -8.43
N LYS A 107 -14.68 -7.13 -9.06
CA LYS A 107 -14.89 -7.00 -10.50
C LYS A 107 -15.56 -5.68 -10.89
N GLY A 108 -16.04 -4.91 -9.92
CA GLY A 108 -16.52 -3.55 -10.14
C GLY A 108 -16.73 -2.75 -8.87
N GLN A 109 -17.27 -1.55 -9.04
CA GLN A 109 -17.53 -0.61 -7.93
C GLN A 109 -18.44 -1.20 -6.83
N ALA A 110 -19.35 -2.11 -7.19
CA ALA A 110 -20.25 -2.74 -6.24
C ALA A 110 -19.55 -3.68 -5.24
N ASP A 111 -18.34 -4.16 -5.59
CA ASP A 111 -17.57 -5.10 -4.77
C ASP A 111 -16.61 -4.41 -3.79
N VAL A 112 -16.59 -3.07 -3.78
CA VAL A 112 -15.69 -2.28 -2.93
C VAL A 112 -16.47 -1.36 -2.00
N ASP A 113 -16.01 -1.27 -0.75
CA ASP A 113 -16.52 -0.30 0.20
C ASP A 113 -15.67 0.98 0.16
N GLU A 114 -16.12 1.92 -0.66
CA GLU A 114 -15.49 3.24 -0.79
C GLU A 114 -15.55 4.04 0.51
N SER A 115 -16.59 3.84 1.34
CA SER A 115 -16.76 4.60 2.58
C SER A 115 -15.70 4.25 3.63
N LEU A 116 -15.18 3.02 3.59
CA LEU A 116 -14.12 2.54 4.47
C LEU A 116 -12.73 2.76 3.89
N THR A 117 -12.51 2.26 2.67
CA THR A 117 -11.18 2.24 2.04
C THR A 117 -10.83 3.59 1.41
N GLY A 118 -11.82 4.42 1.09
CA GLY A 118 -11.62 5.62 0.29
C GLY A 118 -10.99 5.36 -1.08
N ILE A 119 -11.10 4.12 -1.60
CA ILE A 119 -10.53 3.71 -2.89
C ILE A 119 -10.93 4.73 -3.95
N THR A 120 -9.95 5.32 -4.61
CA THR A 120 -10.23 6.21 -5.72
C THR A 120 -9.07 6.23 -6.70
N TRP A 121 -9.39 6.16 -7.98
CA TRP A 121 -8.52 6.48 -9.09
C TRP A 121 -8.94 7.84 -9.67
N TRP A 122 -8.03 8.63 -10.23
CA TRP A 122 -8.36 9.83 -11.01
C TRP A 122 -7.17 10.32 -11.83
N CYS A 123 -7.42 11.25 -12.77
CA CYS A 123 -6.36 12.04 -13.39
C CYS A 123 -6.00 13.25 -12.55
N GLU A 124 -4.73 13.38 -12.14
CA GLU A 124 -4.25 14.59 -11.48
C GLU A 124 -4.38 15.80 -12.42
N ASN A 125 -5.13 16.82 -11.99
CA ASN A 125 -5.37 18.06 -12.74
C ASN A 125 -5.85 17.81 -14.19
N GLY A 126 -6.69 16.78 -14.39
CA GLY A 126 -7.11 16.30 -15.71
C GLY A 126 -8.62 16.14 -15.87
N PRO A 127 -9.08 15.68 -17.06
CA PRO A 127 -10.49 15.66 -17.45
C PRO A 127 -11.34 14.62 -16.69
N GLU A 128 -10.73 13.53 -16.22
CA GLU A 128 -11.41 12.47 -15.47
C GLU A 128 -11.08 12.55 -13.98
N ASP A 129 -11.79 13.47 -13.31
CA ASP A 129 -11.71 13.68 -11.88
C ASP A 129 -12.41 12.56 -11.07
N ARG A 130 -12.58 12.79 -9.76
CA ARG A 130 -13.13 11.82 -8.81
C ARG A 130 -14.67 11.68 -8.87
N GLN A 131 -15.35 12.37 -9.79
CA GLN A 131 -16.81 12.48 -9.81
C GLN A 131 -17.44 12.04 -11.14
N SER A 132 -16.68 12.12 -12.24
CA SER A 132 -17.14 11.78 -13.59
C SER A 132 -17.35 10.28 -13.86
N ARG A 133 -17.01 9.39 -12.91
CA ARG A 133 -17.05 7.92 -13.05
C ARG A 133 -17.03 7.24 -11.68
N PRO A 134 -17.32 5.92 -11.59
CA PRO A 134 -17.12 5.18 -10.35
C PRO A 134 -15.70 5.35 -9.83
N ARG A 135 -15.54 5.68 -8.55
CA ARG A 135 -14.23 6.05 -7.98
C ARG A 135 -13.22 4.92 -8.05
N ALA A 136 -13.67 3.68 -7.96
CA ALA A 136 -12.84 2.50 -8.06
C ALA A 136 -12.43 2.14 -9.49
N SER A 137 -12.97 2.80 -10.52
CA SER A 137 -12.60 2.54 -11.91
C SER A 137 -11.39 3.38 -12.34
N LEU A 138 -10.50 2.78 -13.13
CA LEU A 138 -9.42 3.52 -13.79
C LEU A 138 -9.97 4.66 -14.67
N PRO A 139 -9.21 5.74 -14.92
CA PRO A 139 -9.54 6.68 -15.99
C PRO A 139 -9.74 5.95 -17.34
N ARG A 140 -10.36 6.58 -18.33
CA ARG A 140 -10.49 6.00 -19.70
C ARG A 140 -9.64 6.74 -20.72
N VAL A 141 -9.13 7.91 -20.33
CA VAL A 141 -8.23 8.73 -21.12
C VAL A 141 -6.85 8.78 -20.49
N THR A 142 -5.85 9.05 -21.33
CA THR A 142 -4.52 9.39 -20.88
C THR A 142 -4.56 10.69 -20.07
N CYS A 143 -4.19 10.62 -18.80
CA CYS A 143 -4.08 11.81 -17.97
C CYS A 143 -2.97 12.73 -18.49
N SER A 144 -3.15 14.05 -18.34
CA SER A 144 -2.15 15.06 -18.73
C SER A 144 -0.84 14.93 -17.93
N THR A 145 -0.95 14.47 -16.69
CA THR A 145 0.18 14.25 -15.78
C THR A 145 0.26 12.80 -15.34
N HIS A 146 -0.48 12.41 -14.30
CA HIS A 146 -0.48 11.06 -13.76
C HIS A 146 -1.91 10.57 -13.51
N ILE A 147 -2.08 9.27 -13.62
CA ILE A 147 -3.17 8.58 -12.92
C ILE A 147 -2.76 8.51 -11.46
N GLN A 148 -3.62 8.93 -10.54
CA GLN A 148 -3.40 8.74 -9.11
C GLN A 148 -4.43 7.76 -8.54
N ALA A 149 -3.97 6.89 -7.66
CA ALA A 149 -4.77 5.99 -6.86
C ALA A 149 -4.55 6.26 -5.37
N ILE A 150 -5.60 6.14 -4.56
CA ILE A 150 -5.47 6.08 -3.10
C ILE A 150 -6.26 4.90 -2.54
N LEU A 151 -5.76 4.38 -1.41
CA LEU A 151 -6.38 3.30 -0.67
C LEU A 151 -6.01 3.46 0.82
N ARG A 152 -6.99 3.42 1.72
CA ARG A 152 -6.81 3.48 3.17
C ARG A 152 -6.95 2.11 3.79
N PHE A 153 -6.12 1.88 4.79
CA PHE A 153 -6.11 0.68 5.59
C PHE A 153 -7.04 0.78 6.81
N PRO A 154 -7.38 -0.36 7.41
CA PRO A 154 -7.94 -0.43 8.75
C PRO A 154 -7.10 0.39 9.74
N ASP A 155 -7.76 1.08 10.68
CA ASP A 155 -7.12 1.90 11.70
C ASP A 155 -7.51 1.50 13.12
N CYS A 156 -8.12 0.33 13.29
CA CYS A 156 -8.42 -0.29 14.58
C CYS A 156 -7.81 -1.68 14.66
N VAL A 157 -7.28 -2.04 15.83
CA VAL A 157 -6.74 -3.37 16.13
C VAL A 157 -7.19 -3.84 17.50
N ASP A 158 -7.43 -5.14 17.66
CA ASP A 158 -7.57 -5.77 18.98
C ASP A 158 -6.16 -6.02 19.56
N PRO A 159 -5.77 -5.38 20.67
CA PRO A 159 -4.44 -5.59 21.24
C PRO A 159 -4.19 -7.01 21.77
N SER A 160 -5.26 -7.79 21.99
CA SER A 160 -5.16 -9.19 22.45
C SER A 160 -5.07 -10.20 21.30
N ASP A 161 -5.50 -9.81 20.10
CA ASP A 161 -5.41 -10.60 18.87
C ASP A 161 -5.25 -9.66 17.67
N ILE A 162 -3.99 -9.40 17.31
CA ILE A 162 -3.61 -8.45 16.24
C ILE A 162 -4.17 -8.82 14.86
N LYS A 163 -4.67 -10.05 14.66
CA LYS A 163 -5.33 -10.48 13.42
C LYS A 163 -6.75 -9.92 13.30
N ARG A 164 -7.33 -9.46 14.40
CA ARG A 164 -8.62 -8.78 14.45
C ARG A 164 -8.39 -7.28 14.30
N TYR A 165 -8.63 -6.79 13.10
CA TYR A 165 -8.54 -5.37 12.76
C TYR A 165 -9.77 -4.90 12.00
N GLY A 166 -9.99 -3.59 11.95
CA GLY A 166 -11.16 -3.00 11.30
C GLY A 166 -11.03 -1.51 11.09
N TYR A 167 -12.08 -0.92 10.52
CA TYR A 167 -12.12 0.51 10.23
C TYR A 167 -12.92 1.24 11.32
N ALA A 168 -12.35 2.33 11.86
CA ALA A 168 -13.09 3.22 12.74
C ALA A 168 -14.30 3.85 12.02
N ALA A 169 -14.19 4.07 10.70
CA ALA A 169 -15.27 4.60 9.87
C ALA A 169 -16.52 3.70 9.88
N ALA A 170 -16.36 2.39 10.04
CA ALA A 170 -17.49 1.44 10.15
C ALA A 170 -18.26 1.57 11.49
N ASN A 171 -17.70 2.29 12.46
CA ASN A 171 -18.18 2.37 13.84
C ASN A 171 -18.30 3.83 14.30
N GLY A 172 -18.83 4.71 13.45
CA GLY A 172 -19.08 6.11 13.79
C GLY A 172 -17.81 6.93 14.07
N GLY A 173 -16.67 6.53 13.50
CA GLY A 173 -15.37 7.20 13.66
C GLY A 173 -14.56 6.76 14.89
N ARG A 174 -14.98 5.70 15.58
CA ARG A 174 -14.30 5.11 16.75
C ARG A 174 -14.04 3.63 16.50
N CYS A 175 -13.14 3.02 17.27
CA CYS A 175 -12.95 1.57 17.19
C CYS A 175 -14.06 0.82 17.93
N ALA A 176 -14.35 -0.40 17.47
CA ALA A 176 -15.29 -1.29 18.16
C ALA A 176 -14.78 -1.62 19.58
N GLY A 177 -15.68 -2.06 20.46
CA GLY A 177 -15.36 -2.31 21.87
C GLY A 177 -14.16 -3.25 22.05
N GLY A 178 -13.21 -2.86 22.91
CA GLY A 178 -11.97 -3.60 23.17
C GLY A 178 -10.83 -3.32 22.19
N MET A 179 -11.12 -2.78 21.01
CA MET A 179 -10.10 -2.42 20.02
C MET A 179 -9.50 -1.03 20.31
N LYS A 180 -8.28 -0.81 19.83
CA LYS A 180 -7.52 0.43 19.93
C LYS A 180 -7.27 1.02 18.55
N ARG A 181 -7.29 2.35 18.48
CA ARG A 181 -6.98 3.06 17.24
C ARG A 181 -5.47 3.14 17.00
N MET A 182 -5.04 2.84 15.79
CA MET A 182 -3.69 3.05 15.27
C MET A 182 -3.67 4.24 14.30
N PRO A 183 -2.49 4.76 13.90
CA PRO A 183 -2.41 5.61 12.73
C PRO A 183 -3.02 4.93 11.50
N GLN A 184 -3.82 5.65 10.73
CA GLN A 184 -4.43 5.10 9.53
C GLN A 184 -3.45 5.18 8.36
N LEU A 185 -2.92 4.03 7.93
CA LEU A 185 -2.09 3.97 6.73
C LEU A 185 -2.94 4.26 5.48
N ARG A 186 -2.39 5.07 4.58
CA ARG A 186 -2.94 5.32 3.25
C ARG A 186 -1.87 5.17 2.19
N PHE A 187 -2.15 4.38 1.17
CA PHE A 187 -1.38 4.37 -0.08
C PHE A 187 -1.79 5.53 -0.97
N SER A 188 -0.79 6.12 -1.61
CA SER A 188 -0.93 7.06 -2.72
C SER A 188 0.01 6.63 -3.83
N ILE A 189 -0.55 6.19 -4.95
CA ILE A 189 0.20 5.61 -6.07
C ILE A 189 -0.01 6.51 -7.28
N ARG A 190 1.04 6.83 -8.02
CA ARG A 190 0.96 7.59 -9.27
C ARG A 190 1.59 6.79 -10.40
N TYR A 191 0.90 6.77 -11.53
CA TYR A 191 1.33 6.12 -12.76
C TYR A 191 1.43 7.13 -13.89
N ASP A 192 2.51 7.07 -14.66
CA ASP A 192 2.64 7.79 -15.92
C ASP A 192 2.41 6.82 -17.08
N VAL A 193 1.27 6.97 -17.76
CA VAL A 193 0.88 6.13 -18.89
C VAL A 193 1.08 6.82 -20.23
N ARG A 194 1.58 8.07 -20.27
CA ARG A 194 1.61 8.88 -21.51
C ARG A 194 2.47 8.25 -22.61
N GLY A 195 3.56 7.57 -22.22
CA GLY A 195 4.43 6.84 -23.16
C GLY A 195 3.90 5.46 -23.57
N ILE A 196 3.03 4.84 -22.76
CA ILE A 196 2.51 3.48 -23.00
C ILE A 196 1.17 3.55 -23.75
N LEU A 197 0.32 4.50 -23.36
CA LEU A 197 -1.05 4.69 -23.79
C LEU A 197 -1.25 6.16 -24.15
N PRO A 198 -0.70 6.69 -25.27
CA PRO A 198 -0.83 8.11 -25.62
C PRO A 198 -2.24 8.52 -26.07
N LYS A 199 -3.10 7.55 -26.43
CA LYS A 199 -4.45 7.78 -26.96
C LYS A 199 -5.58 7.25 -26.05
N GLY A 200 -5.26 6.95 -24.79
CA GLY A 200 -6.15 6.25 -23.87
C GLY A 200 -6.23 4.75 -24.17
N TRP A 201 -7.24 4.10 -23.60
CA TRP A 201 -7.52 2.68 -23.77
C TRP A 201 -9.02 2.43 -23.86
N THR A 202 -9.41 1.30 -24.45
CA THR A 202 -10.81 0.87 -24.54
C THR A 202 -11.04 -0.35 -23.65
N GLY A 203 -12.06 -0.27 -22.79
CA GLY A 203 -12.39 -1.30 -21.80
C GLY A 203 -12.48 -0.69 -20.40
N ILE A 204 -13.32 -1.26 -19.54
CA ILE A 204 -13.32 -0.91 -18.12
C ILE A 204 -12.11 -1.63 -17.52
N GLY A 205 -11.08 -0.88 -17.13
CA GLY A 205 -9.95 -1.47 -16.41
C GLY A 205 -10.38 -1.92 -15.02
N GLU A 206 -9.84 -3.04 -14.54
CA GLU A 206 -10.12 -3.68 -13.25
C GLU A 206 -9.58 -2.88 -12.03
N GLY A 207 -9.71 -1.55 -12.05
CA GLY A 207 -9.25 -0.68 -10.97
C GLY A 207 -9.89 -1.00 -9.61
N ALA A 208 -11.06 -1.66 -9.61
CA ALA A 208 -11.78 -2.03 -8.39
C ALA A 208 -11.04 -3.09 -7.58
N CYS A 209 -10.24 -3.94 -8.23
CA CYS A 209 -9.48 -4.99 -7.57
C CYS A 209 -8.23 -4.47 -6.84
N LEU A 210 -7.96 -3.15 -6.92
CA LEU A 210 -6.91 -2.51 -6.13
C LEU A 210 -7.10 -2.84 -4.65
N HIS A 211 -6.11 -3.55 -4.13
CA HIS A 211 -5.90 -3.75 -2.72
C HIS A 211 -4.47 -3.33 -2.38
N GLY A 212 -4.21 -3.30 -1.09
CA GLY A 212 -2.90 -3.01 -0.56
C GLY A 212 -2.68 -3.80 0.70
N ASP A 213 -1.43 -4.13 0.91
CA ASP A 213 -1.02 -4.98 2.00
C ASP A 213 0.16 -4.35 2.72
N PHE A 214 0.19 -4.61 4.02
CA PHE A 214 1.13 -4.02 4.94
C PHE A 214 1.52 -5.03 5.99
N ILE A 215 2.82 -5.14 6.27
CA ILE A 215 3.34 -5.80 7.46
C ILE A 215 4.24 -4.82 8.19
N ASN A 216 3.97 -4.63 9.48
CA ASN A 216 4.68 -3.67 10.31
C ASN A 216 6.14 -4.10 10.52
N GLY A 217 7.06 -3.23 10.14
CA GLY A 217 8.50 -3.36 10.39
C GLY A 217 9.08 -2.08 11.01
N TRP A 218 8.25 -1.16 11.48
CA TRP A 218 8.73 0.03 12.19
C TRP A 218 9.48 -0.35 13.46
N PHE A 219 10.48 0.45 13.80
CA PHE A 219 11.07 0.40 15.14
C PHE A 219 10.22 1.19 16.16
N ASP A 220 10.08 0.63 17.36
CA ASP A 220 9.14 1.11 18.39
C ASP A 220 9.40 2.56 18.83
N ASP A 221 10.67 2.96 18.89
CA ASP A 221 11.06 4.32 19.24
C ASP A 221 10.62 5.33 18.17
N ALA A 222 10.74 4.98 16.89
CA ALA A 222 10.25 5.80 15.79
C ALA A 222 8.73 5.82 15.70
N GLN A 223 8.03 4.71 15.98
CA GLN A 223 6.57 4.72 16.09
C GLN A 223 6.11 5.62 17.25
N THR A 224 6.81 5.59 18.37
CA THR A 224 6.52 6.48 19.51
C THR A 224 6.68 7.95 19.12
N ASN A 225 7.67 8.26 18.27
CA ASN A 225 7.84 9.60 17.72
C ASN A 225 6.75 9.95 16.68
N LEU A 226 6.31 9.00 15.86
CA LEU A 226 5.18 9.17 14.92
C LEU A 226 3.94 9.68 15.65
N LEU A 227 3.61 9.10 16.81
CA LEU A 227 2.43 9.47 17.61
C LEU A 227 2.46 10.90 18.17
N LYS A 228 3.59 11.61 18.09
CA LYS A 228 3.69 13.02 18.51
C LYS A 228 3.11 13.99 17.48
N ALA A 229 2.71 13.53 16.29
CA ALA A 229 2.11 14.37 15.27
C ALA A 229 0.69 14.79 15.68
N THR A 230 0.45 16.09 15.83
CA THR A 230 -0.83 16.63 16.33
C THR A 230 -1.63 17.43 15.32
N ASP A 231 -1.06 17.80 14.16
CA ASP A 231 -1.77 18.53 13.11
C ASP A 231 -1.32 18.06 11.73
N ARG A 232 -2.28 17.59 10.91
CA ARG A 232 -2.06 17.16 9.52
C ARG A 232 -1.46 18.23 8.60
N ARG A 233 -1.54 19.52 8.99
CA ARG A 233 -1.00 20.66 8.24
C ARG A 233 0.46 20.96 8.60
N LYS A 234 0.96 20.39 9.69
CA LYS A 234 2.34 20.58 10.13
C LYS A 234 3.15 19.37 9.73
N TRP A 235 4.19 19.62 8.93
CA TRP A 235 5.15 18.57 8.63
C TRP A 235 5.93 18.20 9.89
N MET A 236 6.09 16.90 10.13
CA MET A 236 6.90 16.37 11.21
C MET A 236 7.81 15.27 10.66
N ARG A 237 9.11 15.39 10.92
CA ARG A 237 10.08 14.33 10.65
C ARG A 237 9.91 13.23 11.71
N ILE A 238 9.95 11.97 11.28
CA ILE A 238 9.85 10.83 12.21
C ILE A 238 11.25 10.25 12.39
N ASP A 239 11.94 10.70 13.43
CA ASP A 239 13.29 10.26 13.76
C ASP A 239 13.25 9.05 14.70
N GLY A 240 14.38 8.35 14.81
CA GLY A 240 14.59 7.27 15.75
C GLY A 240 16.08 6.94 15.90
N ALA A 241 16.39 5.87 16.62
CA ALA A 241 17.74 5.42 16.93
C ALA A 241 18.55 5.05 15.67
N ARG A 242 17.90 4.83 14.53
CA ARG A 242 18.57 4.53 13.25
C ARG A 242 18.77 5.76 12.36
N GLY A 243 18.49 6.94 12.91
CA GLY A 243 18.76 8.21 12.27
C GLY A 243 17.51 9.00 11.93
N GLU A 244 17.73 10.07 11.17
CA GLU A 244 16.67 11.01 10.80
C GLU A 244 15.71 10.40 9.78
N GLY A 245 14.41 10.72 9.86
CA GLY A 245 13.37 10.12 9.02
C GLY A 245 13.43 10.40 7.51
N LYS A 246 14.49 11.09 7.06
CA LYS A 246 14.79 11.43 5.66
C LYS A 246 16.24 11.11 5.25
N ALA A 247 16.98 10.39 6.10
CA ALA A 247 18.37 10.05 5.83
C ALA A 247 18.55 9.10 4.63
N GLY A 248 17.47 8.45 4.17
CA GLY A 248 17.54 7.44 3.13
C GLY A 248 17.92 6.07 3.69
N SER A 249 17.82 5.06 2.84
CA SER A 249 18.37 3.73 3.15
C SER A 249 19.88 3.71 2.89
N VAL A 250 20.62 3.08 3.78
CA VAL A 250 22.07 2.87 3.68
C VAL A 250 22.44 1.67 2.79
N CYS A 251 21.44 0.92 2.32
CA CYS A 251 21.63 -0.22 1.45
C CYS A 251 20.55 -0.27 0.34
N GLN A 252 20.73 -1.21 -0.57
CA GLN A 252 19.83 -1.39 -1.72
C GLN A 252 19.01 -2.65 -1.54
N ALA A 253 17.72 -2.49 -1.30
CA ALA A 253 16.73 -3.56 -1.27
C ALA A 253 16.73 -4.37 -2.59
N LYS A 254 16.65 -5.71 -2.48
CA LYS A 254 16.62 -6.64 -3.62
C LYS A 254 15.67 -7.80 -3.36
N ASP A 255 15.17 -8.44 -4.41
CA ASP A 255 14.42 -9.69 -4.27
C ASP A 255 15.27 -10.74 -3.53
N ALA A 256 14.80 -11.20 -2.36
CA ALA A 256 15.46 -12.21 -1.54
C ALA A 256 15.41 -13.63 -2.15
N ASP A 257 14.64 -13.83 -3.22
CA ASP A 257 14.39 -15.12 -3.83
C ASP A 257 14.29 -15.05 -5.37
N PRO A 258 15.26 -14.45 -6.06
CA PRO A 258 15.13 -14.02 -7.46
C PRO A 258 14.97 -15.17 -8.47
N SER A 259 15.21 -16.42 -8.06
CA SER A 259 15.12 -17.60 -8.93
C SER A 259 13.72 -18.20 -9.04
N ASN A 260 12.76 -17.77 -8.21
CA ASN A 260 11.44 -18.40 -8.12
C ASN A 260 10.32 -17.42 -8.47
N GLU A 261 9.65 -17.66 -9.59
CA GLU A 261 8.40 -17.00 -9.99
C GLU A 261 7.49 -18.04 -10.63
N TRP A 262 6.18 -17.82 -10.57
CA TRP A 262 5.20 -18.62 -11.31
C TRP A 262 4.27 -17.66 -12.08
N ASP A 263 3.70 -18.16 -13.18
CA ASP A 263 2.77 -17.52 -14.13
C ASP A 263 2.18 -16.13 -13.76
N ARG A 264 2.12 -15.22 -14.74
CA ARG A 264 1.69 -13.82 -14.58
C ARG A 264 0.17 -13.73 -14.47
N GLY A 265 -0.36 -14.11 -13.31
CA GLY A 265 -1.76 -13.85 -12.96
C GLY A 265 -2.01 -12.34 -12.84
N LEU A 266 -3.14 -11.89 -13.38
CA LEU A 266 -3.67 -10.56 -13.13
C LEU A 266 -4.71 -10.59 -12.02
N CYS A 267 -4.73 -9.47 -11.30
CA CYS A 267 -5.93 -8.95 -10.70
C CYS A 267 -6.71 -8.27 -11.83
#